data_AF-A0A971I9F6-F1
#
_entry.id   AF-A0A971I9F6-F1
#
_cell.length_a   1.000
_cell.length_b   1.000
_cell.length_c   1.000
_cell.angle_alpha   90.00
_cell.angle_beta   90.00
_cell.angle_gamma   90.00
#
_symmetry.space_group_name_H-M   'P 1'
#
loop_
_entity.id
_entity.type
_entity.pdbx_description
1 polymer ?
#
loop_
_entity_poly.entity_id
_entity_poly.type
_entity_poly.pdbx_seq_one_letter_code
_entity_poly.pdbx_strand_id
1 'polypeptide(L)'
;CKRALIAKKGDINTHHFSHNGQTCRISQDASVQTQLPTFDTFELLDKHEAQYLERRAKYGSHRKVYSWTGMDEAVDRLEMMGILSVERTTEPKLDDVRAGLKRLNNHWLDSSGRPTKALLELFKALEPIADLEYQWSRCIQVESTKIDRNYSKNQFDNLKTLSDLDRAQRYWFDAFWRRQSLIEPDYLEFMKQKFHALNRQNLYVMRITGEFGELPSTFIKVGLSARHADLRLQEVISSLKSFGKSIKGEVLAVKECAGRLERLLHRLLSTDNLKIGTFTEFFTVDQLDWLLSQMDEVSVAEYMPPEIAAGTSDTPLRTGGRSKKTDAELLAEYEHVAVLIRAGKGIRETSRIAGCSVNTVQKVKAASLRAHKLFSFARER
;
A
#
# COMPACT_ATOMS: atom_id res chain seq x y z
N CYS A 1 4.67 30.67 6.57
CA CYS A 1 5.83 31.55 6.34
C CYS A 1 5.58 33.05 6.60
N LYS A 2 4.36 33.49 7.01
CA LYS A 2 4.00 34.90 7.27
C LYS A 2 4.20 35.87 6.08
N ARG A 3 4.43 35.38 4.86
CA ARG A 3 4.48 36.21 3.65
C ARG A 3 3.07 36.46 3.13
N ALA A 4 2.86 37.65 2.56
CA ALA A 4 1.64 37.99 1.88
C ALA A 4 1.40 37.05 0.69
N LEU A 5 0.14 36.66 0.48
CA LEU A 5 -0.30 35.92 -0.69
C LEU A 5 -0.94 36.88 -1.69
N ILE A 6 -0.67 36.66 -2.97
CA ILE A 6 -1.31 37.35 -4.08
C ILE A 6 -2.30 36.39 -4.71
N ALA A 7 -3.54 36.83 -4.85
CA ALA A 7 -4.52 36.13 -5.68
C ALA A 7 -4.09 36.28 -7.14
N LYS A 8 -3.74 35.15 -7.77
CA LYS A 8 -3.46 35.08 -9.20
C LYS A 8 -4.69 34.54 -9.93
N LYS A 9 -5.01 35.19 -11.03
CA LYS A 9 -5.93 34.64 -12.02
C LYS A 9 -5.16 33.56 -12.79
N GLY A 10 -5.46 32.29 -12.53
CA GLY A 10 -4.94 31.18 -13.33
C GLY A 10 -5.78 30.96 -14.59
N ASP A 11 -5.34 30.04 -15.45
CA ASP A 11 -6.09 29.61 -16.64
C ASP A 11 -7.34 28.77 -16.27
N ILE A 12 -7.39 28.29 -15.03
CA ILE A 12 -8.55 27.61 -14.44
C ILE A 12 -9.24 28.60 -13.49
N ASN A 13 -10.58 28.67 -13.53
CA ASN A 13 -11.43 29.51 -12.66
C ASN A 13 -11.48 28.98 -11.20
N THR A 14 -10.31 28.80 -10.60
CA THR A 14 -10.07 28.50 -9.19
C THR A 14 -9.18 29.58 -8.59
N HIS A 15 -9.41 29.95 -7.33
CA HIS A 15 -8.56 30.94 -6.67
C HIS A 15 -7.17 30.36 -6.45
N HIS A 16 -6.20 30.79 -7.27
CA HIS A 16 -4.80 30.44 -7.09
C HIS A 16 -4.15 31.52 -6.22
N PHE A 17 -3.58 31.13 -5.09
CA PHE A 17 -2.77 32.03 -4.27
C PHE A 17 -1.29 31.69 -4.48
N SER A 18 -0.47 32.71 -4.77
CA SER A 18 0.98 32.56 -4.76
C SER A 18 1.59 33.45 -3.70
N HIS A 19 2.81 33.16 -3.27
CA HIS A 19 3.57 34.13 -2.48
C HIS A 19 3.71 35.44 -3.26
N ASN A 20 3.74 36.56 -2.54
CA ASN A 20 4.29 37.80 -3.06
C ASN A 20 5.82 37.64 -3.15
N GLY A 21 6.31 37.25 -4.33
CA GLY A 21 7.71 36.88 -4.58
C GLY A 21 7.92 35.35 -4.68
N GLN A 22 9.14 34.89 -4.40
CA GLN A 22 9.50 33.48 -4.50
C GLN A 22 8.68 32.63 -3.49
N THR A 23 8.08 31.54 -3.99
CA THR A 23 7.42 30.54 -3.14
C THR A 23 8.41 30.00 -2.13
N CYS A 24 8.04 30.03 -0.84
CA CYS A 24 8.94 29.55 0.20
C CYS A 24 9.14 28.03 0.09
N ARG A 25 10.30 27.55 0.53
CA ARG A 25 10.67 26.13 0.53
C ARG A 25 9.62 25.26 1.19
N ILE A 26 9.08 25.66 2.35
CA ILE A 26 8.02 24.92 3.07
C ILE A 26 6.78 24.69 2.19
N SER A 27 6.37 25.66 1.38
CA SER A 27 5.22 25.49 0.50
C SER A 27 5.53 24.66 -0.75
N GLN A 28 6.78 24.67 -1.22
CA GLN A 28 7.23 23.77 -2.26
C GLN A 28 7.27 22.33 -1.74
N ASP A 29 7.88 22.13 -0.58
CA ASP A 29 7.95 20.85 0.12
C ASP A 29 6.54 20.33 0.40
N ALA A 30 5.64 21.13 0.98
CA ALA A 30 4.24 20.76 1.18
C ALA A 30 3.54 20.33 -0.13
N SER A 31 3.80 21.04 -1.24
CA SER A 31 3.19 20.68 -2.52
C SER A 31 3.70 19.34 -3.05
N VAL A 32 4.99 19.02 -2.85
CA VAL A 32 5.59 17.76 -3.30
C VAL A 32 5.13 16.61 -2.40
N GLN A 33 5.18 16.82 -1.09
CA GLN A 33 4.85 15.83 -0.07
C GLN A 33 3.35 15.49 0.01
N THR A 34 2.49 16.28 -0.65
CA THR A 34 1.04 16.05 -0.69
C THR A 34 0.52 15.69 -2.09
N GLN A 35 1.40 15.33 -3.03
CA GLN A 35 0.99 14.80 -4.34
C GLN A 35 0.38 13.41 -4.15
N LEU A 36 -0.93 13.30 -4.38
CA LEU A 36 -1.65 12.05 -4.22
C LEU A 36 -1.39 11.15 -5.43
N PRO A 37 -1.00 9.88 -5.22
CA PRO A 37 -0.86 8.92 -6.31
C PRO A 37 -2.22 8.69 -6.97
N THR A 38 -2.23 8.41 -8.27
CA THR A 38 -3.44 8.23 -9.11
C THR A 38 -4.31 9.49 -9.29
N PHE A 39 -3.97 10.61 -8.64
CA PHE A 39 -4.70 11.87 -8.79
C PHE A 39 -3.80 13.06 -9.17
N ASP A 40 -2.67 13.28 -8.52
CA ASP A 40 -1.72 14.31 -8.95
C ASP A 40 -0.62 13.71 -9.82
N THR A 41 -0.15 12.51 -9.46
CA THR A 41 0.90 11.77 -10.14
C THR A 41 0.52 10.32 -10.37
N PHE A 42 1.06 9.71 -11.43
CA PHE A 42 0.98 8.27 -11.66
C PHE A 42 2.28 7.53 -11.28
N GLU A 43 3.26 8.26 -10.75
CA GLU A 43 4.45 7.69 -10.12
C GLU A 43 4.05 7.20 -8.72
N LEU A 44 3.67 5.93 -8.62
CA LEU A 44 3.18 5.31 -7.38
C LEU A 44 4.30 4.99 -6.40
N LEU A 45 5.53 4.87 -6.91
CA LEU A 45 6.71 4.39 -6.21
C LEU A 45 7.89 5.28 -6.61
N ASP A 46 8.80 5.50 -5.67
CA ASP A 46 10.08 6.11 -6.01
C ASP A 46 10.97 5.15 -6.81
N LYS A 47 12.10 5.67 -7.30
CA LYS A 47 13.04 4.92 -8.14
C LYS A 47 13.54 3.65 -7.47
N HIS A 48 13.87 3.69 -6.18
CA HIS A 48 14.42 2.53 -5.46
C HIS A 48 13.32 1.52 -5.12
N GLU A 49 12.12 1.99 -4.76
CA GLU A 49 10.94 1.17 -4.54
C GLU A 49 10.54 0.40 -5.82
N ALA A 50 10.42 1.11 -6.95
CA ALA A 50 10.12 0.51 -8.25
C ALA A 50 11.19 -0.48 -8.70
N GLN A 51 12.47 -0.09 -8.59
CA GLN A 51 13.61 -0.94 -8.92
C GLN A 51 13.63 -2.22 -8.08
N TYR A 52 13.29 -2.12 -6.79
CA TYR A 52 13.22 -3.28 -5.92
C TYR A 52 12.11 -4.24 -6.34
N LEU A 53 10.89 -3.74 -6.58
CA LEU A 53 9.78 -4.60 -7.01
C LEU A 53 10.04 -5.27 -8.36
N GLU A 54 10.62 -4.55 -9.33
CA GLU A 54 10.98 -5.11 -10.64
C GLU A 54 11.98 -6.27 -10.49
N ARG A 55 13.08 -6.05 -9.73
CA ARG A 55 14.08 -7.09 -9.48
C ARG A 55 13.47 -8.25 -8.70
N ARG A 56 12.62 -7.97 -7.71
CA ARG A 56 11.96 -9.00 -6.91
C ARG A 56 11.02 -9.87 -7.75
N ALA A 57 10.30 -9.28 -8.70
CA ALA A 57 9.45 -9.99 -9.65
C ALA A 57 10.28 -10.84 -10.63
N LYS A 58 11.36 -10.29 -11.16
CA LYS A 58 12.27 -10.98 -12.08
C LYS A 58 12.97 -12.19 -11.45
N TYR A 59 13.48 -12.05 -10.24
CA TYR A 59 14.34 -13.07 -9.61
C TYR A 59 13.59 -14.04 -8.69
N GLY A 60 12.33 -13.78 -8.35
CA GLY A 60 11.48 -14.69 -7.60
C GLY A 60 11.84 -14.87 -6.11
N SER A 61 13.01 -14.41 -5.65
CA SER A 61 13.43 -14.40 -4.23
C SER A 61 14.25 -13.15 -3.89
N HIS A 62 14.08 -12.61 -2.68
CA HIS A 62 14.88 -11.49 -2.16
C HIS A 62 16.39 -11.83 -2.14
N ARG A 63 16.76 -13.06 -1.75
CA ARG A 63 18.17 -13.51 -1.69
C ARG A 63 18.91 -13.46 -3.04
N LYS A 64 18.17 -13.35 -4.14
CA LYS A 64 18.72 -13.27 -5.50
C LYS A 64 18.77 -11.83 -6.03
N VAL A 65 18.23 -10.87 -5.28
CA VAL A 65 18.28 -9.45 -5.60
C VAL A 65 19.58 -8.89 -5.02
N TYR A 66 20.52 -8.52 -5.89
CA TYR A 66 21.77 -7.88 -5.45
C TYR A 66 21.50 -6.56 -4.74
N SER A 67 22.20 -6.30 -3.64
CA SER A 67 22.06 -5.08 -2.83
C SER A 67 22.56 -3.83 -3.55
N TRP A 68 21.93 -2.68 -3.25
CA TRP A 68 22.40 -1.35 -3.66
C TRP A 68 22.05 -0.30 -2.59
N THR A 69 22.71 0.85 -2.63
CA THR A 69 22.43 1.99 -1.75
C THR A 69 20.98 2.46 -1.90
N GLY A 70 20.21 2.51 -0.81
CA GLY A 70 18.79 2.87 -0.84
C GLY A 70 17.82 1.68 -0.95
N MET A 71 18.34 0.45 -1.06
CA MET A 71 17.50 -0.76 -1.17
C MET A 71 16.75 -1.07 0.13
N ASP A 72 17.44 -1.02 1.27
CA ASP A 72 16.86 -1.40 2.56
C ASP A 72 15.79 -0.39 2.99
N GLU A 73 16.05 0.90 2.80
CA GLU A 73 15.06 1.94 3.04
C GLU A 73 13.86 1.81 2.09
N ALA A 74 14.07 1.38 0.84
CA ALA A 74 12.98 1.09 -0.08
C ALA A 74 12.16 -0.14 0.36
N VAL A 75 12.80 -1.18 0.90
CA VAL A 75 12.10 -2.35 1.46
C VAL A 75 11.27 -1.96 2.67
N ASP A 76 11.83 -1.17 3.59
CA ASP A 76 11.12 -0.69 4.78
C ASP A 76 9.91 0.18 4.39
N ARG A 77 10.08 1.11 3.44
CA ARG A 77 8.96 1.90 2.90
C ARG A 77 7.88 1.02 2.27
N LEU A 78 8.27 0.06 1.43
CA LEU A 78 7.34 -0.86 0.77
C LEU A 78 6.61 -1.77 1.76
N GLU A 79 7.26 -2.18 2.86
CA GLU A 79 6.60 -2.91 3.94
C GLU A 79 5.56 -2.04 4.65
N MET A 80 5.92 -0.81 4.99
CA MET A 80 5.03 0.13 5.64
C MET A 80 3.84 0.52 4.77
N MET A 81 4.03 0.59 3.45
CA MET A 81 2.96 0.73 2.47
C MET A 81 2.01 -0.49 2.44
N GLY A 82 2.42 -1.62 3.05
CA GLY A 82 1.71 -2.89 2.97
C GLY A 82 1.86 -3.60 1.62
N ILE A 83 2.79 -3.13 0.76
CA ILE A 83 3.08 -3.74 -0.54
C ILE A 83 3.95 -4.98 -0.36
N LEU A 84 4.82 -4.97 0.65
CA LEU A 84 5.60 -6.13 1.06
C LEU A 84 5.20 -6.58 2.47
N SER A 85 5.25 -7.88 2.69
CA SER A 85 5.44 -8.44 4.03
C SER A 85 6.90 -8.86 4.14
N VAL A 86 7.62 -8.31 5.12
CA VAL A 86 9.03 -8.61 5.34
C VAL A 86 9.14 -9.53 6.54
N GLU A 87 9.58 -10.76 6.31
CA GLU A 87 9.96 -11.65 7.41
C GLU A 87 11.41 -11.32 7.77
N ARG A 88 11.56 -10.63 8.90
CA ARG A 88 12.87 -10.35 9.48
C ARG A 88 13.21 -11.48 10.45
N THR A 89 14.27 -12.21 10.16
CA THR A 89 14.91 -13.05 11.17
C THR A 89 15.94 -12.21 11.89
N THR A 90 15.69 -11.95 13.16
CA THR A 90 16.76 -11.60 14.09
C THR A 90 17.56 -12.86 14.39
N GLU A 91 18.89 -12.77 14.31
CA GLU A 91 19.70 -13.81 14.96
C GLU A 91 19.34 -13.82 16.45
N PRO A 92 19.20 -15.00 17.10
CA PRO A 92 18.82 -15.12 18.51
C PRO A 92 19.70 -14.29 19.47
N LYS A 93 20.91 -13.93 19.03
CA LYS A 93 21.88 -13.07 19.74
C LYS A 93 21.44 -11.61 19.88
N LEU A 94 20.52 -11.09 19.06
CA LEU A 94 20.09 -9.70 19.09
C LEU A 94 19.06 -9.42 20.21
N ASP A 95 18.29 -10.43 20.61
CA ASP A 95 17.30 -10.32 21.69
C ASP A 95 17.99 -10.29 23.08
N ASP A 96 19.17 -10.90 23.20
CA ASP A 96 19.99 -10.88 24.42
C ASP A 96 20.74 -9.54 24.62
N VAL A 97 21.18 -8.89 23.55
CA VAL A 97 21.84 -7.56 23.60
C VAL A 97 20.84 -6.45 23.95
N ARG A 98 19.60 -6.55 23.42
CA ARG A 98 18.47 -5.66 23.77
C ARG A 98 18.07 -5.75 25.25
N ALA A 99 18.24 -6.92 25.88
CA ALA A 99 18.04 -7.13 27.32
C ALA A 99 19.23 -6.69 28.20
N GLY A 100 20.43 -6.56 27.62
CA GLY A 100 21.67 -6.15 28.29
C GLY A 100 21.81 -4.63 28.47
N LEU A 101 21.50 -3.83 27.45
CA LEU A 101 21.58 -2.36 27.51
C LEU A 101 20.41 -1.71 28.26
N LYS A 102 19.31 -2.45 28.47
CA LYS A 102 18.26 -2.03 29.41
C LYS A 102 18.66 -2.25 30.88
N ARG A 103 19.64 -3.12 31.13
CA ARG A 103 20.31 -3.33 32.42
C ARG A 103 21.74 -2.77 32.41
N LEU A 104 21.89 -1.60 31.80
CA LEU A 104 23.01 -0.64 31.97
C LEU A 104 22.80 0.25 33.20
N ASN A 105 22.05 -0.20 34.21
CA ASN A 105 22.73 -0.61 35.45
C ASN A 105 23.99 0.22 35.74
N ASN A 106 23.88 1.14 36.70
CA ASN A 106 24.95 2.06 37.11
C ASN A 106 26.26 1.37 37.54
N HIS A 107 26.30 0.04 37.65
CA HIS A 107 27.49 -0.75 38.00
C HIS A 107 28.38 -1.17 36.82
N TRP A 108 28.10 -0.72 35.60
CA TRP A 108 28.99 -0.97 34.45
C TRP A 108 30.36 -0.27 34.62
N LEU A 109 30.39 0.71 35.53
CA LEU A 109 31.55 1.41 36.02
C LEU A 109 31.76 1.06 37.50
N ASP A 110 33.01 0.87 37.89
CA ASP A 110 33.36 0.74 39.30
C ASP A 110 33.31 2.10 40.04
N SER A 111 33.51 2.08 41.36
CA SER A 111 33.48 3.28 42.22
C SER A 111 34.56 4.33 41.92
N SER A 112 35.52 4.01 41.07
CA SER A 112 36.59 4.88 40.57
C SER A 112 36.34 5.34 39.14
N GLY A 113 35.17 5.01 38.57
CA GLY A 113 34.76 5.41 37.24
C GLY A 113 35.43 4.61 36.11
N ARG A 114 36.05 3.47 36.40
CA ARG A 114 36.70 2.65 35.37
C ARG A 114 35.76 1.59 34.81
N PRO A 115 35.91 1.24 33.51
CA PRO A 115 35.19 0.13 32.90
C PRO A 115 35.53 -1.15 33.66
N THR A 116 34.51 -1.79 34.20
CA THR A 116 34.71 -3.10 34.82
C THR A 116 35.18 -4.10 33.76
N LYS A 117 35.80 -5.20 34.20
CA LYS A 117 36.31 -6.26 33.31
C LYS A 117 35.25 -6.79 32.33
N ALA A 118 33.97 -6.72 32.71
CA ALA A 118 32.82 -7.08 31.88
C ALA A 118 32.51 -6.07 30.75
N LEU A 119 32.72 -4.77 30.98
CA LEU A 119 32.57 -3.73 29.95
C LEU A 119 33.74 -3.76 28.96
N LEU A 120 34.93 -4.15 29.42
CA LEU A 120 36.09 -4.34 28.56
C LEU A 120 35.96 -5.58 27.67
N GLU A 121 35.35 -6.68 28.12
CA GLU A 121 35.01 -7.80 27.23
C GLU A 121 33.84 -7.48 26.27
N LEU A 122 32.96 -6.52 26.60
CA LEU A 122 31.93 -5.99 25.70
C LEU A 122 32.53 -5.20 24.54
N PHE A 123 33.48 -4.31 24.81
CA PHE A 123 34.24 -3.62 23.75
C PHE A 123 35.04 -4.61 22.90
N LYS A 124 35.53 -5.70 23.49
CA LYS A 124 36.19 -6.82 22.79
C LYS A 124 35.23 -7.67 21.94
N ALA A 125 33.96 -7.76 22.31
CA ALA A 125 32.90 -8.42 21.52
C ALA A 125 32.35 -7.53 20.40
N LEU A 126 32.46 -6.20 20.53
CA LEU A 126 32.12 -5.20 19.51
C LEU A 126 33.31 -4.85 18.60
N GLU A 127 34.52 -5.29 18.94
CA GLU A 127 35.75 -5.20 18.15
C GLU A 127 35.61 -5.68 16.69
N PRO A 128 34.83 -6.73 16.36
CA PRO A 128 34.58 -7.14 14.97
C PRO A 128 33.74 -6.14 14.15
N ILE A 129 33.15 -5.15 14.84
CA ILE A 129 32.11 -4.25 14.36
C ILE A 129 32.56 -2.78 14.44
N ALA A 130 33.88 -2.53 14.43
CA ALA A 130 34.48 -1.21 14.68
C ALA A 130 33.96 -0.07 13.78
N ASP A 131 33.37 -0.43 12.64
CA ASP A 131 32.56 0.46 11.80
C ASP A 131 31.08 0.10 11.96
N LEU A 132 30.48 0.69 13.00
CA LEU A 132 29.18 0.29 13.54
C LEU A 132 28.07 0.40 12.49
N GLU A 133 28.10 1.42 11.65
CA GLU A 133 27.11 1.67 10.60
C GLU A 133 27.24 0.68 9.44
N TYR A 134 28.48 0.40 9.02
CA TYR A 134 28.79 -0.56 7.95
C TYR A 134 28.42 -2.01 8.32
N GLN A 135 28.55 -2.39 9.57
CA GLN A 135 28.26 -3.76 9.99
C GLN A 135 26.81 -3.93 10.47
N TRP A 136 26.18 -2.89 11.02
CA TRP A 136 24.76 -2.92 11.40
C TRP A 136 23.86 -3.12 10.18
N SER A 137 24.16 -2.42 9.08
CA SER A 137 23.49 -2.62 7.79
C SER A 137 23.68 -4.03 7.22
N ARG A 138 24.71 -4.77 7.64
CA ARG A 138 24.93 -6.17 7.21
C ARG A 138 24.30 -7.21 8.13
N CYS A 139 24.00 -6.86 9.38
CA CYS A 139 23.39 -7.76 10.37
C CYS A 139 21.86 -7.82 10.25
N ILE A 140 21.21 -6.76 9.78
CA ILE A 140 19.79 -6.76 9.45
C ILE A 140 19.65 -7.21 8.00
N GLN A 141 19.57 -8.51 7.80
CA GLN A 141 19.30 -9.05 6.46
C GLN A 141 17.82 -9.36 6.33
N VAL A 142 17.21 -8.80 5.30
CA VAL A 142 15.86 -9.17 4.89
C VAL A 142 15.91 -10.63 4.41
N GLU A 143 15.37 -11.55 5.21
CA GLU A 143 15.48 -12.99 4.90
C GLU A 143 14.59 -13.34 3.70
N SER A 144 13.39 -12.78 3.70
CA SER A 144 12.45 -12.89 2.60
C SER A 144 11.49 -11.70 2.57
N THR A 145 10.99 -11.42 1.37
CA THR A 145 9.87 -10.50 1.16
C THR A 145 8.81 -11.20 0.36
N LYS A 146 7.55 -10.88 0.66
CA LYS A 146 6.40 -11.34 -0.10
C LYS A 146 5.60 -10.14 -0.56
N ILE A 147 5.30 -10.08 -1.85
CA ILE A 147 4.42 -9.05 -2.39
C ILE A 147 3.00 -9.35 -1.95
N ASP A 148 2.32 -8.35 -1.39
CA ASP A 148 0.92 -8.46 -1.02
C ASP A 148 0.08 -8.83 -2.24
N ARG A 149 -0.87 -9.75 -2.05
CA ARG A 149 -1.67 -10.26 -3.17
C ARG A 149 -2.55 -9.16 -3.79
N ASN A 150 -2.85 -8.09 -3.05
CA ASN A 150 -3.64 -6.97 -3.55
C ASN A 150 -2.81 -6.01 -4.41
N TYR A 151 -1.48 -5.98 -4.28
CA TYR A 151 -0.63 -5.17 -5.15
C TYR A 151 -0.91 -5.50 -6.61
N SER A 152 -0.81 -6.77 -7.01
CA SER A 152 -1.05 -7.19 -8.39
C SER A 152 -2.47 -6.82 -8.86
N LYS A 153 -3.48 -6.99 -8.01
CA LYS A 153 -4.88 -6.66 -8.35
C LYS A 153 -5.14 -5.17 -8.58
N ASN A 154 -4.30 -4.30 -8.02
CA ASN A 154 -4.45 -2.85 -8.06
C ASN A 154 -3.42 -2.19 -8.99
N GLN A 155 -2.69 -2.97 -9.78
CA GLN A 155 -1.90 -2.47 -10.90
C GLN A 155 -2.82 -1.96 -12.02
N PHE A 156 -2.41 -0.89 -12.69
CA PHE A 156 -3.23 -0.22 -13.72
C PHE A 156 -3.68 -1.13 -14.86
N ASP A 157 -2.82 -2.05 -15.29
CA ASP A 157 -3.11 -2.97 -16.39
C ASP A 157 -4.24 -3.96 -16.08
N ASN A 158 -4.57 -4.12 -14.79
CA ASN A 158 -5.61 -5.02 -14.32
C ASN A 158 -6.95 -4.30 -14.04
N LEU A 159 -7.02 -2.99 -14.23
CA LEU A 159 -8.23 -2.22 -13.94
C LEU A 159 -9.12 -2.15 -15.17
N LYS A 160 -10.37 -2.60 -15.03
CA LYS A 160 -11.32 -2.67 -16.16
C LYS A 160 -12.67 -2.02 -15.89
N THR A 161 -12.98 -1.74 -14.64
CA THR A 161 -14.29 -1.21 -14.20
C THR A 161 -14.11 0.00 -13.29
N LEU A 162 -15.15 0.82 -13.12
CA LEU A 162 -15.11 1.93 -12.16
C LEU A 162 -14.89 1.43 -10.72
N SER A 163 -15.41 0.25 -10.40
CA SER A 163 -15.17 -0.42 -9.12
C SER A 163 -13.71 -0.82 -8.93
N ASP A 164 -13.04 -1.30 -9.99
CA ASP A 164 -11.59 -1.54 -9.96
C ASP A 164 -10.81 -0.25 -9.74
N LEU A 165 -11.19 0.85 -10.41
CA LEU A 165 -10.55 2.15 -10.23
C LEU A 165 -10.70 2.65 -8.80
N ASP A 166 -11.90 2.56 -8.22
CA ASP A 166 -12.13 2.95 -6.82
C ASP A 166 -11.27 2.13 -5.86
N ARG A 167 -11.33 0.80 -5.99
CA ARG A 167 -10.56 -0.12 -5.15
C ARG A 167 -9.05 0.16 -5.25
N ALA A 168 -8.53 0.29 -6.47
CA ALA A 168 -7.12 0.52 -6.69
C ALA A 168 -6.69 1.89 -6.14
N GLN A 169 -7.48 2.94 -6.37
CA GLN A 169 -7.18 4.26 -5.81
C GLN A 169 -7.15 4.23 -4.28
N ARG A 170 -8.15 3.61 -3.63
CA ARG A 170 -8.17 3.48 -2.17
C ARG A 170 -6.93 2.75 -1.66
N TYR A 171 -6.55 1.66 -2.32
CA TYR A 171 -5.32 0.93 -2.01
C TYR A 171 -4.07 1.81 -2.10
N TRP A 172 -3.95 2.62 -3.15
CA TRP A 172 -2.80 3.51 -3.33
C TRP A 172 -2.80 4.72 -2.39
N PHE A 173 -3.97 5.28 -2.08
CA PHE A 173 -4.11 6.33 -1.07
C PHE A 173 -3.74 5.82 0.32
N ASP A 174 -4.20 4.62 0.68
CA ASP A 174 -3.85 3.94 1.94
C ASP A 174 -2.34 3.74 2.05
N ALA A 175 -1.73 3.19 0.99
CA ALA A 175 -0.29 2.93 0.94
C ALA A 175 0.51 4.24 1.08
N PHE A 176 0.12 5.28 0.35
CA PHE A 176 0.76 6.58 0.40
C PHE A 176 0.58 7.28 1.75
N TRP A 177 -0.61 7.20 2.34
CA TRP A 177 -0.87 7.71 3.69
C TRP A 177 0.06 7.06 4.73
N ARG A 178 0.20 5.74 4.71
CA ARG A 178 1.10 5.01 5.61
C ARG A 178 2.56 5.42 5.39
N ARG A 179 3.01 5.51 4.13
CA ARG A 179 4.35 6.01 3.80
C ARG A 179 4.58 7.42 4.33
N GLN A 180 3.66 8.34 4.06
CA GLN A 180 3.81 9.73 4.47
C GLN A 180 3.82 9.88 5.99
N SER A 181 3.03 9.06 6.69
CA SER A 181 3.01 9.06 8.15
C SER A 181 4.35 8.70 8.79
N LEU A 182 5.18 7.94 8.08
CA LEU A 182 6.53 7.60 8.53
C LEU A 182 7.55 8.66 8.18
N ILE A 183 7.54 9.15 6.93
CA ILE A 183 8.65 9.96 6.40
C ILE A 183 8.46 11.43 6.75
N GLU A 184 7.24 11.96 6.64
CA GLU A 184 6.94 13.36 6.91
C GLU A 184 5.55 13.52 7.57
N PRO A 185 5.41 13.11 8.85
CA PRO A 185 4.13 13.15 9.56
C PRO A 185 3.52 14.57 9.65
N ASP A 186 4.34 15.61 9.57
CA ASP A 186 3.91 17.01 9.63
C ASP A 186 2.96 17.42 8.49
N TYR A 187 2.97 16.69 7.36
CA TYR A 187 2.08 16.98 6.22
C TYR A 187 0.76 16.20 6.23
N LEU A 188 0.53 15.31 7.20
CA LEU A 188 -0.69 14.49 7.25
C LEU A 188 -1.96 15.33 7.34
N GLU A 189 -1.93 16.46 8.03
CA GLU A 189 -3.10 17.34 8.14
C GLU A 189 -3.45 18.00 6.80
N PHE A 190 -2.44 18.41 6.02
CA PHE A 190 -2.65 18.90 4.66
C PHE A 190 -3.21 17.81 3.74
N MET A 191 -2.75 16.57 3.89
CA MET A 191 -3.30 15.44 3.15
C MET A 191 -4.77 15.17 3.49
N LYS A 192 -5.16 15.23 4.78
CA LYS A 192 -6.57 15.09 5.19
C LYS A 192 -7.45 16.14 4.52
N GLN A 193 -7.01 17.40 4.52
CA GLN A 193 -7.73 18.49 3.85
C GLN A 193 -7.88 18.23 2.36
N LYS A 194 -6.85 17.67 1.72
CA LYS A 194 -6.89 17.30 0.31
C LYS A 194 -7.85 16.16 0.03
N PHE A 195 -7.86 15.10 0.82
CA PHE A 195 -8.85 14.02 0.70
C PHE A 195 -10.28 14.53 0.90
N HIS A 196 -10.49 15.39 1.89
CA HIS A 196 -11.77 16.03 2.12
C HIS A 196 -12.21 16.91 0.94
N ALA A 197 -11.29 17.66 0.32
CA ALA A 197 -11.59 18.43 -0.89
C ALA A 197 -11.95 17.54 -2.09
N LEU A 198 -11.28 16.38 -2.23
CA LEU A 198 -11.57 15.38 -3.27
C LEU A 198 -12.92 14.69 -3.07
N ASN A 199 -13.28 14.36 -1.83
CA ASN A 199 -14.57 13.72 -1.50
C ASN A 199 -15.76 14.62 -1.87
N ARG A 200 -15.55 15.94 -1.97
CA ARG A 200 -16.58 16.91 -2.40
C ARG A 200 -16.71 17.06 -3.92
N GLN A 201 -15.89 16.36 -4.70
CA GLN A 201 -15.95 16.41 -6.16
C GLN A 201 -16.81 15.27 -6.69
N ASN A 202 -17.70 15.60 -7.61
CA ASN A 202 -18.54 14.64 -8.31
C ASN A 202 -17.91 14.33 -9.68
N LEU A 203 -18.00 13.09 -10.11
CA LEU A 203 -17.69 12.69 -11.49
C LEU A 203 -18.93 12.94 -12.34
N TYR A 204 -18.79 13.53 -13.51
CA TYR A 204 -19.88 13.68 -14.46
C TYR A 204 -19.50 13.21 -15.85
N VAL A 205 -20.52 12.81 -16.59
CA VAL A 205 -20.46 12.53 -18.02
C VAL A 205 -21.46 13.43 -18.71
N MET A 206 -20.97 14.19 -19.69
CA MET A 206 -21.80 15.06 -20.53
C MET A 206 -21.71 14.60 -21.98
N ARG A 207 -22.84 14.58 -22.68
CA ARG A 207 -22.85 14.49 -24.14
C ARG A 207 -22.70 15.89 -24.72
N ILE A 208 -21.86 16.03 -25.73
CA ILE A 208 -21.71 17.26 -26.50
C ILE A 208 -22.05 16.96 -27.95
N THR A 209 -22.90 17.77 -28.55
CA THR A 209 -23.27 17.70 -29.98
C THR A 209 -23.05 19.04 -30.64
N GLY A 210 -22.65 19.05 -31.91
CA GLY A 210 -22.41 20.29 -32.64
C GLY A 210 -21.69 20.09 -33.96
N GLU A 211 -21.36 21.20 -34.59
CA GLU A 211 -20.56 21.24 -35.81
C GLU A 211 -19.10 21.52 -35.44
N PHE A 212 -18.27 20.49 -35.48
CA PHE A 212 -16.85 20.57 -35.22
C PHE A 212 -16.10 20.14 -36.48
N GLY A 213 -15.07 20.88 -36.89
CA GLY A 213 -14.44 20.70 -38.20
C GLY A 213 -13.92 19.28 -38.45
N GLU A 214 -12.81 18.92 -37.83
CA GLU A 214 -12.18 17.60 -37.97
C GLU A 214 -12.60 16.60 -36.87
N LEU A 215 -13.50 17.01 -35.97
CA LEU A 215 -13.94 16.19 -34.84
C LEU A 215 -15.32 15.59 -35.12
N PRO A 216 -15.68 14.49 -34.46
CA PRO A 216 -17.02 13.93 -34.53
C PRO A 216 -18.09 14.96 -34.14
N SER A 217 -19.26 14.88 -34.77
CA SER A 217 -20.41 15.75 -34.44
C SER A 217 -21.00 15.49 -33.06
N THR A 218 -20.66 14.33 -32.47
CA THR A 218 -21.04 13.95 -31.10
C THR A 218 -19.85 13.32 -30.39
N PHE A 219 -19.60 13.76 -29.17
CA PHE A 219 -18.60 13.18 -28.28
C PHE A 219 -19.02 13.37 -26.82
N ILE A 220 -18.27 12.80 -25.90
CA ILE A 220 -18.54 12.89 -24.47
C ILE A 220 -17.45 13.66 -23.76
N LYS A 221 -17.81 14.33 -22.66
CA LYS A 221 -16.87 14.87 -21.69
C LYS A 221 -16.99 14.09 -20.39
N VAL A 222 -15.86 13.62 -19.90
CA VAL A 222 -15.73 13.03 -18.57
C VAL A 222 -14.96 14.02 -17.71
N GLY A 223 -15.55 14.49 -16.61
CA GLY A 223 -14.88 15.47 -15.77
C GLY A 223 -15.29 15.43 -14.31
N LEU A 224 -14.59 16.20 -13.48
CA LEU A 224 -14.93 16.40 -12.08
C LEU A 224 -15.39 17.82 -11.78
N SER A 225 -16.28 17.97 -10.79
CA SER A 225 -16.75 19.27 -10.29
C SER A 225 -17.41 19.15 -8.91
N ALA A 226 -17.16 20.11 -8.03
CA ALA A 226 -17.95 20.35 -6.82
C ALA A 226 -19.19 21.22 -7.07
N ARG A 227 -19.27 21.89 -8.23
CA ARG A 227 -20.45 22.65 -8.67
C ARG A 227 -21.49 21.72 -9.28
N HIS A 228 -22.75 22.17 -9.30
CA HIS A 228 -23.85 21.49 -10.00
C HIS A 228 -23.49 21.23 -11.48
N ALA A 229 -23.85 20.06 -11.98
CA ALA A 229 -23.43 19.61 -13.31
C ALA A 229 -23.94 20.54 -14.43
N ASP A 230 -25.15 21.09 -14.31
CA ASP A 230 -25.70 22.01 -15.31
C ASP A 230 -24.92 23.33 -15.43
N LEU A 231 -24.48 23.89 -14.30
CA LEU A 231 -23.63 25.08 -14.31
C LEU A 231 -22.29 24.76 -14.97
N ARG A 232 -21.74 23.58 -14.67
CA ARG A 232 -20.49 23.13 -15.30
C ARG A 232 -20.66 22.89 -16.80
N LEU A 233 -21.81 22.38 -17.24
CA LEU A 233 -22.14 22.19 -18.65
C LEU A 233 -22.13 23.53 -19.41
N GLN A 234 -22.71 24.58 -18.84
CA GLN A 234 -22.69 25.92 -19.44
C GLN A 234 -21.26 26.46 -19.64
N GLU A 235 -20.39 26.26 -18.64
CA GLU A 235 -18.96 26.62 -18.73
C GLU A 235 -18.27 25.83 -19.84
N VAL A 236 -18.50 24.51 -19.91
CA VAL A 236 -17.92 23.63 -20.94
C VAL A 236 -18.35 24.07 -22.34
N ILE A 237 -19.65 24.31 -22.56
CA ILE A 237 -20.16 24.78 -23.85
C ILE A 237 -19.51 26.12 -24.20
N SER A 238 -19.36 27.03 -23.24
CA SER A 238 -18.69 28.32 -23.46
C SER A 238 -17.23 28.15 -23.88
N SER A 239 -16.48 27.24 -23.25
CA SER A 239 -15.09 26.93 -23.61
C SER A 239 -14.95 26.28 -24.98
N LEU A 240 -15.96 25.56 -25.45
CA LEU A 240 -15.94 24.89 -26.76
C LEU A 240 -16.31 25.79 -27.94
N LYS A 241 -16.83 27.01 -27.71
CA LYS A 241 -17.25 27.94 -28.77
C LYS A 241 -16.15 28.30 -29.77
N SER A 242 -14.88 28.26 -29.37
CA SER A 242 -13.74 28.49 -30.28
C SER A 242 -13.43 27.31 -31.19
N PHE A 243 -14.01 26.13 -30.94
CA PHE A 243 -13.71 24.88 -31.63
C PHE A 243 -14.85 24.38 -32.52
N GLY A 244 -16.06 24.93 -32.38
CA GLY A 244 -17.22 24.50 -33.15
C GLY A 244 -18.38 25.49 -33.16
N LYS A 245 -19.41 25.17 -33.94
CA LYS A 245 -20.66 25.92 -34.07
C LYS A 245 -21.85 25.08 -33.61
N SER A 246 -22.96 25.75 -33.32
CA SER A 246 -24.24 25.08 -32.98
C SER A 246 -24.14 24.10 -31.80
N ILE A 247 -23.23 24.37 -30.86
CA ILE A 247 -22.88 23.45 -29.77
C ILE A 247 -24.03 23.34 -28.76
N LYS A 248 -24.45 22.11 -28.50
CA LYS A 248 -25.40 21.73 -27.45
C LYS A 248 -24.75 20.70 -26.55
N GLY A 249 -25.28 20.54 -25.34
CA GLY A 249 -24.87 19.44 -24.49
C GLY A 249 -25.93 19.06 -23.48
N GLU A 250 -25.72 17.92 -22.87
CA GLU A 250 -26.63 17.26 -21.95
C GLU A 250 -25.81 16.58 -20.86
N VAL A 251 -26.23 16.70 -19.60
CA VAL A 251 -25.66 15.92 -18.50
C VAL A 251 -26.28 14.52 -18.54
N LEU A 252 -25.47 13.50 -18.81
CA LEU A 252 -25.96 12.12 -18.89
C LEU A 252 -25.93 11.42 -17.54
N ALA A 253 -24.86 11.64 -16.76
CA ALA A 253 -24.70 11.01 -15.46
C ALA A 253 -23.85 11.87 -14.52
N VAL A 254 -24.16 11.79 -13.23
CA VAL A 254 -23.37 12.39 -12.15
C VAL A 254 -23.23 11.36 -11.05
N LYS A 255 -22.00 11.14 -10.60
CA LYS A 255 -21.68 10.25 -9.48
C LYS A 255 -21.01 11.04 -8.37
N GLU A 256 -21.72 11.13 -7.25
CA GLU A 256 -21.23 11.84 -6.06
C GLU A 256 -19.97 11.18 -5.51
N CYS A 257 -19.08 11.99 -4.93
CA CYS A 257 -17.80 11.58 -4.33
C CYS A 257 -16.81 10.88 -5.29
N ALA A 258 -17.19 10.64 -6.55
CA ALA A 258 -16.41 9.90 -7.52
C ALA A 258 -15.46 10.77 -8.35
N GLY A 259 -15.44 12.09 -8.14
CA GLY A 259 -14.59 13.01 -8.92
C GLY A 259 -13.10 12.67 -8.83
N ARG A 260 -12.66 12.06 -7.72
CA ARG A 260 -11.30 11.54 -7.55
C ARG A 260 -10.90 10.45 -8.55
N LEU A 261 -11.85 9.78 -9.20
CA LEU A 261 -11.59 8.72 -10.19
C LEU A 261 -11.36 9.25 -11.61
N GLU A 262 -11.61 10.54 -11.87
CA GLU A 262 -11.57 11.14 -13.21
C GLU A 262 -10.27 10.81 -13.96
N ARG A 263 -9.11 11.08 -13.37
CA ARG A 263 -7.82 10.86 -14.06
C ARG A 263 -7.52 9.40 -14.33
N LEU A 264 -7.94 8.50 -13.44
CA LEU A 264 -7.83 7.06 -13.67
C LEU A 264 -8.74 6.61 -14.81
N LEU A 265 -9.95 7.18 -14.88
CA LEU A 265 -10.89 6.93 -15.96
C LEU A 265 -10.39 7.48 -17.30
N HIS A 266 -9.79 8.68 -17.33
CA HIS A 266 -9.15 9.23 -18.52
C HIS A 266 -8.03 8.32 -19.05
N ARG A 267 -7.24 7.74 -18.13
CA ARG A 267 -6.21 6.76 -18.50
C ARG A 267 -6.83 5.49 -19.08
N LEU A 268 -7.91 4.99 -18.48
CA LEU A 268 -8.62 3.80 -18.97
C LEU A 268 -9.23 4.03 -20.37
N LEU A 269 -9.74 5.23 -20.62
CA LEU A 269 -10.36 5.65 -21.88
C LEU A 269 -9.37 6.31 -22.86
N SER A 270 -8.06 6.21 -22.63
CA SER A 270 -7.08 7.01 -23.37
C SER A 270 -7.08 6.73 -24.88
N THR A 271 -7.50 5.53 -25.29
CA THR A 271 -7.64 5.15 -26.71
C THR A 271 -8.72 5.93 -27.44
N ASP A 272 -9.73 6.40 -26.72
CA ASP A 272 -10.89 7.10 -27.26
C ASP A 272 -10.77 8.62 -27.09
N ASN A 273 -9.63 9.11 -26.60
CA ASN A 273 -9.42 10.52 -26.28
C ASN A 273 -9.40 11.39 -27.55
N LEU A 274 -10.17 12.48 -27.52
CA LEU A 274 -10.25 13.46 -28.59
C LEU A 274 -9.39 14.67 -28.28
N LYS A 275 -8.54 15.06 -29.23
CA LYS A 275 -7.68 16.23 -29.11
C LYS A 275 -8.47 17.50 -29.43
N ILE A 276 -8.94 18.19 -28.40
CA ILE A 276 -9.63 19.49 -28.51
C ILE A 276 -8.80 20.55 -27.81
N GLY A 277 -7.97 21.29 -28.55
CA GLY A 277 -7.05 22.26 -27.96
C GLY A 277 -6.11 21.63 -26.92
N THR A 278 -6.16 22.12 -25.68
CA THR A 278 -5.41 21.60 -24.52
C THR A 278 -6.24 20.69 -23.62
N PHE A 279 -7.51 20.45 -23.96
CA PHE A 279 -8.40 19.63 -23.16
C PHE A 279 -8.07 18.14 -23.32
N THR A 280 -8.07 17.41 -22.21
CA THR A 280 -7.77 15.96 -22.15
C THR A 280 -8.98 15.14 -21.73
N GLU A 281 -10.10 15.80 -21.51
CA GLU A 281 -11.34 15.28 -20.93
C GLU A 281 -12.43 14.88 -21.93
N PHE A 282 -12.15 14.96 -23.24
CA PHE A 282 -13.12 14.65 -24.29
C PHE A 282 -12.82 13.31 -24.94
N PHE A 283 -13.86 12.53 -25.22
CA PHE A 283 -13.73 11.15 -25.71
C PHE A 283 -14.80 10.84 -26.77
N THR A 284 -14.55 9.87 -27.64
CA THR A 284 -15.58 9.36 -28.58
C THR A 284 -16.77 8.76 -27.80
N VAL A 285 -17.88 8.55 -28.50
CA VAL A 285 -19.09 7.94 -27.90
C VAL A 285 -19.00 6.41 -27.77
N ASP A 286 -17.91 5.79 -28.24
CA ASP A 286 -17.82 4.33 -28.41
C ASP A 286 -17.95 3.58 -27.07
N GLN A 287 -17.46 4.18 -25.99
CA GLN A 287 -17.53 3.62 -24.63
C GLN A 287 -18.69 4.19 -23.79
N LEU A 288 -19.60 4.96 -24.39
CA LEU A 288 -20.61 5.69 -23.62
C LEU A 288 -21.56 4.76 -22.86
N ASP A 289 -22.15 3.76 -23.53
CA ASP A 289 -23.12 2.87 -22.89
C ASP A 289 -22.48 2.05 -21.76
N TRP A 290 -21.24 1.57 -22.00
CA TRP A 290 -20.43 0.93 -20.98
C TRP A 290 -20.20 1.87 -19.78
N LEU A 291 -19.80 3.12 -20.04
CA LEU A 291 -19.50 4.08 -18.98
C LEU A 291 -20.73 4.41 -18.14
N LEU A 292 -21.90 4.62 -18.76
CA LEU A 292 -23.15 4.89 -18.05
C LEU A 292 -23.54 3.69 -17.16
N SER A 293 -23.48 2.46 -17.69
CA SER A 293 -23.70 1.24 -16.90
C SER A 293 -22.74 1.15 -15.70
N GLN A 294 -21.45 1.45 -15.90
CA GLN A 294 -20.49 1.45 -14.80
C GLN A 294 -20.78 2.52 -13.75
N MET A 295 -21.23 3.72 -14.17
CA MET A 295 -21.59 4.79 -13.24
C MET A 295 -22.82 4.43 -12.41
N ASP A 296 -23.78 3.71 -12.97
CA ASP A 296 -24.96 3.23 -12.24
C ASP A 296 -24.58 2.16 -11.21
N GLU A 297 -23.77 1.18 -11.62
CA GLU A 297 -23.39 0.03 -10.79
C GLU A 297 -22.43 0.36 -9.65
N VAL A 298 -21.47 1.27 -9.88
CA VAL A 298 -20.41 1.54 -8.90
C VAL A 298 -20.99 2.26 -7.68
N SER A 299 -20.57 1.89 -6.47
CA SER A 299 -20.84 2.68 -5.27
C SER A 299 -19.52 3.25 -4.76
N VAL A 300 -19.37 4.57 -4.84
CA VAL A 300 -18.15 5.27 -4.43
C VAL A 300 -18.43 6.04 -3.16
N ALA A 301 -17.98 5.51 -2.03
CA ALA A 301 -18.03 6.23 -0.77
C ALA A 301 -16.89 7.27 -0.69
N GLU A 302 -17.00 8.15 0.29
CA GLU A 302 -15.89 9.00 0.71
C GLU A 302 -14.66 8.16 1.06
N TYR A 303 -13.47 8.67 0.73
CA TYR A 303 -12.23 8.08 1.18
C TYR A 303 -11.85 8.66 2.54
N MET A 304 -11.66 7.78 3.52
CA MET A 304 -11.12 8.11 4.85
C MET A 304 -9.79 7.36 5.02
N PRO A 305 -8.70 8.06 5.35
CA PRO A 305 -7.42 7.40 5.56
C PRO A 305 -7.50 6.45 6.77
N PRO A 306 -6.75 5.34 6.75
CA PRO A 306 -6.75 4.38 7.84
C PRO A 306 -6.13 4.99 9.11
N GLU A 307 -6.62 4.56 10.27
CA GLU A 307 -5.98 4.89 11.54
C GLU A 307 -4.53 4.37 11.52
N ILE A 308 -3.59 5.28 11.80
CA ILE A 308 -2.20 4.90 12.00
C ILE A 308 -2.16 4.25 13.37
N ALA A 309 -2.04 2.92 13.42
CA ALA A 309 -1.78 2.23 14.67
C ALA A 309 -0.52 2.85 15.28
N ALA A 310 -0.67 3.58 16.39
CA ALA A 310 0.46 4.09 17.14
C ALA A 310 1.38 2.91 17.41
N GLY A 311 2.61 2.98 16.88
CA GLY A 311 3.63 1.95 17.04
C GLY A 311 3.96 1.77 18.52
N THR A 312 3.15 0.99 19.21
CA THR A 312 3.63 0.18 20.32
C THR A 312 4.12 -1.10 19.67
N SER A 313 5.41 -1.33 19.81
CA SER A 313 6.13 -2.51 19.32
C SER A 313 5.62 -3.85 19.85
N ASP A 314 4.47 -3.88 20.53
CA ASP A 314 3.96 -5.02 21.30
C ASP A 314 2.58 -5.51 20.85
N THR A 315 2.06 -5.05 19.70
CA THR A 315 0.90 -5.76 19.12
C THR A 315 1.39 -7.08 18.53
N PRO A 316 0.97 -8.26 19.03
CA PRO A 316 1.39 -9.52 18.46
C PRO A 316 0.92 -9.54 17.01
N LEU A 317 1.89 -9.68 16.09
CA LEU A 317 1.66 -9.95 14.68
C LEU A 317 0.49 -10.92 14.55
N ARG A 318 -0.65 -10.43 14.08
CA ARG A 318 -1.74 -11.30 13.60
C ARG A 318 -1.18 -12.03 12.40
N THR A 319 -0.55 -13.17 12.67
CA THR A 319 -0.12 -14.13 11.68
C THR A 319 -1.37 -14.61 10.96
N GLY A 320 -1.57 -14.06 9.76
CA GLY A 320 -2.55 -14.54 8.79
C GLY A 320 -2.16 -15.94 8.33
N GLY A 321 -2.44 -16.92 9.17
CA GLY A 321 -2.29 -18.34 8.93
C GLY A 321 -3.22 -19.07 9.89
N ARG A 322 -3.86 -20.14 9.42
CA ARG A 322 -4.63 -21.03 10.31
C ARG A 322 -3.71 -21.41 11.47
N SER A 323 -4.10 -21.11 12.71
CA SER A 323 -3.27 -21.38 13.88
C SER A 323 -2.76 -22.81 13.79
N LYS A 324 -1.46 -23.02 14.05
CA LYS A 324 -0.92 -24.38 14.16
C LYS A 324 -1.68 -25.04 15.31
N LYS A 325 -2.53 -26.00 14.98
CA LYS A 325 -3.25 -26.81 15.96
C LYS A 325 -2.22 -27.41 16.92
N THR A 326 -2.51 -27.31 18.19
CA THR A 326 -1.69 -27.92 19.25
C THR A 326 -1.73 -29.44 19.10
N ASP A 327 -0.74 -30.15 19.67
CA ASP A 327 -0.71 -31.61 19.64
C ASP A 327 -1.98 -32.22 20.26
N ALA A 328 -2.55 -31.58 21.30
CA ALA A 328 -3.80 -32.03 21.93
C ALA A 328 -5.01 -31.87 20.99
N GLU A 329 -5.15 -30.71 20.34
CA GLU A 329 -6.22 -30.46 19.35
C GLU A 329 -6.11 -31.41 18.15
N LEU A 330 -4.88 -31.66 17.68
CA LEU A 330 -4.62 -32.56 16.55
C LEU A 330 -4.96 -34.02 16.91
N LEU A 331 -4.65 -34.46 18.13
CA LEU A 331 -4.97 -35.82 18.60
C LEU A 331 -6.47 -36.01 18.88
N ALA A 332 -7.17 -34.97 19.33
CA ALA A 332 -8.62 -35.00 19.52
C ALA A 332 -9.37 -35.07 18.18
N GLU A 333 -8.96 -34.28 17.19
CA GLU A 333 -9.59 -34.28 15.86
C GLU A 333 -9.34 -35.56 15.07
N TYR A 334 -8.16 -36.17 15.24
CA TYR A 334 -7.75 -37.39 14.52
C TYR A 334 -7.56 -38.58 15.46
N GLU A 335 -8.46 -38.73 16.43
CA GLU A 335 -8.41 -39.83 17.42
C GLU A 335 -8.39 -41.21 16.75
N HIS A 336 -9.24 -41.41 15.73
CA HIS A 336 -9.31 -42.63 14.92
C HIS A 336 -7.97 -42.98 14.24
N VAL A 337 -7.18 -41.97 13.83
CA VAL A 337 -5.83 -42.17 13.28
C VAL A 337 -4.85 -42.56 14.40
N ALA A 338 -4.93 -41.92 15.56
CA ALA A 338 -4.08 -42.21 16.71
C ALA A 338 -4.30 -43.62 17.27
N VAL A 339 -5.53 -44.14 17.23
CA VAL A 339 -5.87 -45.52 17.62
C VAL A 339 -5.21 -46.53 16.68
N LEU A 340 -5.29 -46.31 15.36
CA LEU A 340 -4.68 -47.19 14.36
C LEU A 340 -3.14 -47.23 14.48
N ILE A 341 -2.52 -46.09 14.75
CA ILE A 341 -1.07 -46.00 15.00
C ILE A 341 -0.70 -46.75 16.28
N ARG A 342 -1.48 -46.62 17.36
CA ARG A 342 -1.26 -47.35 18.63
C ARG A 342 -1.44 -48.86 18.46
N ALA A 343 -2.31 -49.30 17.56
CA ALA A 343 -2.48 -50.69 17.17
C ALA A 343 -1.34 -51.23 16.27
N GLY A 344 -0.27 -50.45 16.06
CA GLY A 344 0.93 -50.88 15.32
C GLY A 344 0.80 -50.79 13.79
N LYS A 345 -0.25 -50.15 13.26
CA LYS A 345 -0.45 -50.05 11.81
C LYS A 345 0.56 -49.12 11.15
N GLY A 346 1.01 -49.48 9.95
CA GLY A 346 1.95 -48.68 9.17
C GLY A 346 1.33 -47.35 8.70
N ILE A 347 2.15 -46.33 8.44
CA ILE A 347 1.69 -44.98 8.06
C ILE A 347 0.79 -45.02 6.80
N ARG A 348 1.18 -45.79 5.78
CA ARG A 348 0.43 -45.90 4.51
C ARG A 348 -0.83 -46.74 4.66
N GLU A 349 -0.79 -47.78 5.48
CA GLU A 349 -1.95 -48.62 5.81
C GLU A 349 -2.99 -47.81 6.60
N THR A 350 -2.53 -47.04 7.59
CA THR A 350 -3.37 -46.13 8.39
C THR A 350 -4.02 -45.05 7.53
N SER A 351 -3.27 -44.45 6.60
CA SER A 351 -3.81 -43.46 5.64
C SER A 351 -4.95 -44.03 4.79
N ARG A 352 -4.81 -45.28 4.34
CA ARG A 352 -5.84 -45.97 3.55
C ARG A 352 -7.08 -46.30 4.38
N ILE A 353 -6.89 -46.80 5.60
CA ILE A 353 -8.01 -47.19 6.49
C ILE A 353 -8.76 -45.97 7.02
N ALA A 354 -8.04 -44.89 7.37
CA ALA A 354 -8.62 -43.68 7.96
C ALA A 354 -9.05 -42.63 6.92
N GLY A 355 -8.85 -42.88 5.62
CA GLY A 355 -9.26 -41.95 4.55
C GLY A 355 -8.58 -40.57 4.62
N CYS A 356 -7.41 -40.46 5.24
CA CYS A 356 -6.71 -39.19 5.44
C CYS A 356 -5.34 -39.18 4.75
N SER A 357 -4.80 -37.98 4.50
CA SER A 357 -3.50 -37.85 3.81
C SER A 357 -2.35 -38.46 4.63
N VAL A 358 -1.34 -39.01 3.95
CA VAL A 358 -0.12 -39.55 4.59
C VAL A 358 0.54 -38.51 5.51
N ASN A 359 0.50 -37.23 5.11
CA ASN A 359 1.06 -36.13 5.89
C ASN A 359 0.27 -35.90 7.20
N THR A 360 -1.05 -36.07 7.18
CA THR A 360 -1.89 -36.03 8.39
C THR A 360 -1.51 -37.15 9.36
N VAL A 361 -1.36 -38.38 8.84
CA VAL A 361 -0.95 -39.55 9.66
C VAL A 361 0.43 -39.35 10.28
N GLN A 362 1.38 -38.77 9.54
CA GLN A 362 2.72 -38.46 10.05
C GLN A 362 2.67 -37.43 11.20
N LYS A 363 1.85 -36.38 11.06
CA LYS A 363 1.69 -35.36 12.10
C LYS A 363 1.06 -35.94 13.37
N VAL A 364 0.02 -36.77 13.23
CA VAL A 364 -0.62 -37.46 14.37
C VAL A 364 0.33 -38.45 15.04
N LYS A 365 1.15 -39.18 14.28
CA LYS A 365 2.19 -40.07 14.84
C LYS A 365 3.22 -39.29 15.65
N ALA A 366 3.69 -38.16 15.11
CA ALA A 366 4.65 -37.32 15.79
C ALA A 366 4.08 -36.68 17.07
N ALA A 367 2.82 -36.23 17.03
CA ALA A 367 2.11 -35.71 18.21
C ALA A 367 1.91 -36.80 19.28
N SER A 368 1.54 -38.02 18.86
CA SER A 368 1.39 -39.16 19.78
C SER A 368 2.70 -39.52 20.48
N LEU A 369 3.82 -39.51 19.76
CA LEU A 369 5.15 -39.77 20.33
C LEU A 369 5.60 -38.68 21.32
N ARG A 370 5.30 -37.42 21.02
CA ARG A 370 5.59 -36.30 21.93
C ARG A 370 4.76 -36.37 23.20
N ALA A 371 3.47 -36.66 23.07
CA ALA A 371 2.58 -36.86 24.22
C ALA A 371 3.05 -38.04 25.09
N HIS A 372 3.47 -39.17 24.48
CA HIS A 372 3.95 -40.32 25.23
C HIS A 372 5.25 -40.04 26.01
N LYS A 373 6.19 -39.28 25.42
CA LYS A 373 7.43 -38.84 26.09
C LYS A 373 7.18 -37.90 27.27
N LEU A 374 6.17 -37.04 27.17
CA LEU A 374 5.77 -36.14 28.26
C LEU A 374 5.14 -36.92 29.43
N PHE A 375 4.31 -37.93 29.13
CA PHE A 375 3.72 -38.79 30.15
C PHE A 375 4.73 -39.73 30.84
N SER A 376 5.76 -40.23 30.12
CA SER A 376 6.80 -41.05 30.74
C SER A 376 7.68 -40.23 31.71
N PHE A 377 8.00 -38.98 31.36
CA PHE A 377 8.80 -38.08 32.20
C PHE A 377 8.07 -37.64 33.48
N ALA A 378 6.74 -37.55 33.44
CA ALA A 378 5.92 -37.17 34.58
C ALA A 378 5.66 -38.34 35.57
N ARG A 379 6.00 -39.57 35.18
CA ARG A 379 5.78 -40.79 35.99
C ARG A 379 7.05 -41.27 36.71
N GLU A 380 8.21 -40.76 36.30
CA GLU A 380 9.54 -40.99 36.92
C GLU A 380 9.91 -39.89 37.93
N ARG A 381 9.06 -38.87 38.10
CA ARG A 381 9.06 -37.95 39.25
C ARG A 381 7.91 -38.32 40.17
#